data_AF-R1EBR4-F1
#
_entry.id   AF-R1EBR4-F1
#
_cell.length_a   1.000
_cell.length_b   1.000
_cell.length_c   1.000
_cell.angle_alpha   90.00
_cell.angle_beta   90.00
_cell.angle_gamma   90.00
#
_symmetry.space_group_name_H-M   'P 1'
#
loop_
_entity.id
_entity.type
_entity.pdbx_description
1 polymer ?
#
loop_
_entity_poly.entity_id
_entity_poly.type
_entity_poly.pdbx_seq_one_letter_code
_entity_poly.pdbx_strand_id
1 'polypeptide(L)'
;MLGLDDYGSSDEEGPQAPPPDESPYSAGRALVRNLTMPRVPNFDIPPSPSGSPPPATTAKFANFLEIKAKGIHFNQRLEGSSMLRNPSLLHKLRGFAGISDEDQYATTLPADVAVPTTFPPWAYAEQLGKSQQEIAKKREEEQRKTQRDALEFVPASTSGSSGLGIGDGKSISMTERVRAGLSREGTGSPQVSDGGKRREGDRRDQLSDLEQYSADEREQ
;
A
#
# COMPACT_ATOMS: atom_id res chain seq x y z
N MET A 1 -14.33 22.41 -85.88
CA MET A 1 -15.71 22.03 -85.51
C MET A 1 -15.59 20.88 -84.51
N LEU A 2 -15.97 21.15 -83.25
CA LEU A 2 -16.24 20.23 -82.13
C LEU A 2 -15.02 19.45 -81.57
N GLY A 3 -14.58 19.57 -80.31
CA GLY A 3 -15.19 20.11 -79.08
C GLY A 3 -15.87 19.03 -78.23
N LEU A 4 -15.07 18.14 -77.62
CA LEU A 4 -15.39 17.10 -76.60
C LEU A 4 -14.19 17.11 -75.63
N ASP A 5 -14.28 17.19 -74.30
CA ASP A 5 -15.35 16.94 -73.35
C ASP A 5 -15.22 17.93 -72.17
N ASP A 6 -16.32 18.62 -71.88
CA ASP A 6 -16.53 19.43 -70.69
C ASP A 6 -16.97 18.49 -69.55
N TYR A 7 -16.04 18.14 -68.67
CA TYR A 7 -16.37 17.49 -67.39
C TYR A 7 -16.94 18.55 -66.45
N GLY A 8 -18.23 18.87 -66.65
CA GLY A 8 -19.04 19.55 -65.65
C GLY A 8 -19.18 18.67 -64.41
N SER A 9 -18.28 18.84 -63.44
CA SER A 9 -18.48 18.38 -62.07
C SER A 9 -19.48 19.33 -61.41
N SER A 10 -20.77 19.06 -61.59
CA SER A 10 -21.82 19.62 -60.76
C SER A 10 -21.67 19.03 -59.36
N ASP A 11 -20.96 19.75 -58.49
CA ASP A 11 -20.99 19.57 -57.05
C ASP A 11 -22.43 19.85 -56.58
N GLU A 12 -23.24 18.80 -56.56
CA GLU A 12 -24.52 18.74 -55.85
C GLU A 12 -24.24 19.00 -54.37
N GLU A 13 -24.50 20.24 -53.95
CA GLU A 13 -24.44 20.69 -52.57
C GLU A 13 -25.59 20.03 -51.79
N GLY A 14 -25.35 18.81 -51.32
CA GLY A 14 -26.20 18.16 -50.33
C GLY A 14 -26.31 19.04 -49.08
N PRO A 15 -27.44 18.97 -48.33
CA PRO A 15 -27.71 19.89 -47.23
C PRO A 15 -26.55 19.86 -46.23
N GLN A 16 -25.81 20.97 -46.16
CA GLN A 16 -24.77 21.16 -45.16
C GLN A 16 -25.38 20.88 -43.79
N ALA A 17 -24.82 19.89 -43.08
CA ALA A 17 -25.12 19.69 -41.68
C ALA A 17 -24.89 21.03 -40.95
N PRO A 18 -25.80 21.46 -40.06
CA PRO A 18 -25.63 22.73 -39.36
C PRO A 18 -24.27 22.74 -38.66
N PRO A 19 -23.53 23.86 -38.72
CA PRO A 19 -22.26 23.98 -38.02
C PRO A 19 -22.47 23.67 -36.54
N PRO A 20 -21.50 23.01 -35.88
CA PRO A 20 -21.64 22.64 -34.48
C PRO A 20 -22.01 23.86 -33.65
N ASP A 21 -23.03 23.72 -32.79
CA ASP A 21 -23.58 24.80 -31.96
C ASP A 21 -22.45 25.61 -31.32
N GLU A 22 -22.21 26.80 -31.88
CA GLU A 22 -21.19 27.69 -31.35
C GLU A 22 -21.60 28.08 -29.93
N SER A 23 -20.63 28.10 -29.01
CA SER A 23 -20.88 28.54 -27.65
C SER A 23 -21.58 29.92 -27.65
N PRO A 24 -22.47 30.23 -26.68
CA PRO A 24 -23.21 31.51 -26.65
C PRO A 24 -22.32 32.76 -26.61
N TYR A 25 -21.01 32.59 -26.41
CA TYR A 25 -20.01 33.65 -26.37
C TYR A 25 -19.20 33.77 -27.67
N SER A 26 -19.36 32.89 -28.65
CA SER A 26 -18.58 32.90 -29.90
C SER A 26 -18.82 34.17 -30.70
N ALA A 27 -20.08 34.56 -30.90
CA ALA A 27 -20.43 35.78 -31.64
C ALA A 27 -19.83 37.04 -31.00
N GLY A 28 -19.90 37.15 -29.67
CA GLY A 28 -19.32 38.26 -28.93
C GLY A 28 -17.79 38.30 -29.03
N ARG A 29 -17.11 37.16 -28.89
CA ARG A 29 -15.64 37.08 -29.04
C ARG A 29 -15.18 37.39 -30.46
N ALA A 30 -15.93 36.96 -31.48
CA ALA A 30 -15.63 37.26 -32.88
C ALA A 30 -15.71 38.77 -33.16
N LEU A 31 -16.74 39.44 -32.63
CA LEU A 31 -16.88 40.89 -32.76
C LEU A 31 -15.72 41.64 -32.07
N VAL A 32 -15.40 41.27 -30.82
CA VAL A 32 -14.27 41.88 -30.09
C VAL A 32 -12.95 41.65 -30.82
N ARG A 33 -12.70 40.43 -31.33
CA ARG A 33 -11.53 40.14 -32.16
C ARG A 33 -11.46 41.07 -33.37
N ASN A 34 -12.54 41.19 -34.13
CA ASN A 34 -12.57 42.01 -35.34
C ASN A 34 -12.28 43.49 -35.06
N LEU A 35 -12.80 44.02 -33.95
CA LEU A 35 -12.59 45.42 -33.55
C LEU A 35 -11.18 45.70 -33.01
N THR A 36 -10.50 44.68 -32.48
CA THR A 36 -9.18 44.81 -31.84
C THR A 36 -8.03 44.39 -32.74
N MET A 37 -8.32 43.92 -33.96
CA MET A 37 -7.28 43.54 -34.90
C MET A 37 -6.52 44.75 -35.47
N PRO A 38 -5.19 44.64 -35.65
CA PRO A 38 -4.40 45.67 -36.33
C PRO A 38 -4.82 45.82 -37.80
N ARG A 39 -4.59 47.00 -38.38
CA ARG A 39 -4.94 47.37 -39.77
C ARG A 39 -4.48 46.34 -40.83
N VAL A 40 -3.35 45.68 -40.57
CA VAL A 40 -2.82 44.58 -41.37
C VAL A 40 -2.64 43.38 -40.42
N PRO A 41 -3.61 42.47 -40.35
CA PRO A 41 -3.50 41.31 -39.49
C PRO A 41 -2.49 40.32 -40.09
N ASN A 42 -1.45 39.99 -39.33
CA ASN A 42 -0.58 38.88 -39.65
C ASN A 42 -1.18 37.61 -39.02
N PHE A 43 -1.70 36.72 -39.87
CA PHE A 43 -2.23 35.42 -39.48
C PHE A 43 -1.28 34.27 -39.77
N ASP A 44 -0.07 34.57 -40.25
CA ASP A 44 0.92 33.54 -40.50
C ASP A 44 1.32 32.94 -39.16
N ILE A 45 1.11 31.65 -39.04
CA ILE A 45 1.62 30.88 -37.91
C ILE A 45 3.14 30.83 -38.10
N PRO A 46 3.95 31.33 -37.14
CA PRO A 46 5.39 31.24 -37.27
C PRO A 46 5.80 29.76 -37.39
N PRO A 47 6.90 29.46 -38.10
CA PRO A 47 7.41 28.09 -38.15
C PRO A 47 7.61 27.58 -36.72
N SER A 48 7.37 26.28 -36.51
CA SER A 48 7.63 25.66 -35.23
C SER A 48 9.08 25.96 -34.80
N PRO A 49 9.33 26.21 -33.51
CA PRO A 49 10.66 26.56 -33.04
C PRO A 49 11.67 25.48 -33.44
N SER A 50 12.89 25.90 -33.78
CA SER A 50 13.98 24.96 -34.06
C SER A 50 14.23 24.10 -32.82
N GLY A 51 14.16 22.78 -32.97
CA GLY A 51 14.23 21.85 -31.83
C GLY A 51 12.93 21.11 -31.51
N SER A 52 12.09 20.88 -32.52
CA SER A 52 11.07 19.80 -32.57
C SER A 52 11.52 18.58 -31.76
N PRO A 53 10.60 17.93 -31.02
CA PRO A 53 10.84 17.44 -29.68
C PRO A 53 11.98 16.41 -29.61
N PRO A 54 12.62 16.23 -28.42
CA PRO A 54 13.79 15.39 -28.27
C PRO A 54 13.57 14.02 -28.93
N PRO A 55 14.57 13.46 -29.66
CA PRO A 55 14.37 12.26 -30.48
C PRO A 55 13.84 11.08 -29.66
N ALA A 56 14.21 11.00 -28.37
CA ALA A 56 13.69 10.01 -27.42
C ALA A 56 12.17 10.11 -27.20
N THR A 57 11.60 11.32 -27.23
CA THR A 57 10.14 11.51 -27.11
C THR A 57 9.43 11.13 -28.39
N THR A 58 9.97 11.52 -29.55
CA THR A 58 9.43 11.15 -30.87
C THR A 58 9.38 9.63 -31.06
N ALA A 59 10.42 8.91 -30.63
CA ALA A 59 10.43 7.44 -30.64
C ALA A 59 9.33 6.82 -29.75
N LYS A 60 9.08 7.39 -28.56
CA LYS A 60 7.99 6.94 -27.68
C LYS A 60 6.62 7.17 -28.31
N PHE A 61 6.42 8.32 -28.96
CA PHE A 61 5.17 8.62 -29.66
C PHE A 61 4.96 7.73 -30.88
N ALA A 62 5.99 7.46 -31.69
CA ALA A 62 5.91 6.53 -32.81
C ALA A 62 5.45 5.13 -32.33
N ASN A 63 6.07 4.61 -31.28
CA ASN A 63 5.67 3.34 -30.66
C ASN A 63 4.22 3.37 -30.14
N PHE A 64 3.82 4.46 -29.46
CA PHE A 64 2.44 4.62 -29.00
C PHE A 64 1.42 4.61 -30.15
N LEU A 65 1.73 5.26 -31.28
CA LEU A 65 0.88 5.27 -32.46
C LEU A 65 0.77 3.87 -33.10
N GLU A 66 1.88 3.13 -33.17
CA GLU A 66 1.85 1.74 -33.64
C GLU A 66 0.98 0.84 -32.75
N ILE A 67 1.10 0.96 -31.42
CA ILE A 67 0.29 0.21 -30.45
C ILE A 67 -1.19 0.58 -30.59
N LYS A 68 -1.51 1.85 -30.81
CA LYS A 68 -2.88 2.31 -31.06
C LYS A 68 -3.44 1.81 -32.38
N ALA A 69 -2.64 1.78 -33.44
CA ALA A 69 -3.05 1.24 -34.74
C ALA A 69 -3.37 -0.27 -34.65
N LYS A 70 -2.69 -0.99 -33.76
CA LYS A 70 -2.98 -2.40 -33.42
C LYS A 70 -4.24 -2.60 -32.57
N GLY A 71 -4.96 -1.53 -32.23
CA GLY A 71 -6.19 -1.59 -31.42
C GLY A 71 -5.95 -1.82 -29.93
N ILE A 72 -4.70 -1.74 -29.46
CA ILE A 72 -4.37 -1.94 -28.05
C ILE A 72 -4.45 -0.58 -27.34
N HIS A 73 -5.43 -0.42 -26.46
CA HIS A 73 -5.53 0.77 -25.64
C HIS A 73 -4.52 0.69 -24.47
N PHE A 74 -3.43 1.45 -24.56
CA PHE A 74 -2.33 1.39 -23.59
C PHE A 74 -2.81 1.58 -22.13
N ASN A 75 -3.66 2.59 -21.86
CA ASN A 75 -4.16 2.87 -20.51
C ASN A 75 -5.02 1.71 -19.96
N GLN A 76 -5.82 1.07 -20.80
CA GLN A 76 -6.65 -0.09 -20.41
C GLN A 76 -5.77 -1.30 -20.06
N ARG A 77 -4.73 -1.54 -20.86
CA ARG A 77 -3.76 -2.60 -20.59
C ARG A 77 -2.92 -2.29 -19.34
N LEU A 78 -2.61 -1.02 -19.11
CA LEU A 78 -1.88 -0.54 -17.95
C LEU A 78 -2.71 -0.72 -16.66
N GLU A 79 -4.00 -0.38 -16.69
CA GLU A 79 -4.95 -0.57 -15.59
C GLU A 79 -5.11 -2.06 -15.21
N GLY A 80 -5.19 -2.93 -16.22
CA GLY A 80 -5.27 -4.38 -16.01
C GLY A 80 -3.96 -5.03 -15.56
N SER A 81 -2.85 -4.30 -15.55
CA SER A 81 -1.52 -4.84 -15.23
C SER A 81 -1.35 -5.08 -13.73
N SER A 82 -0.92 -6.29 -13.36
CA SER A 82 -0.60 -6.65 -11.97
C SER A 82 0.59 -5.87 -11.40
N MET A 83 1.47 -5.34 -12.25
CA MET A 83 2.63 -4.56 -11.83
C MET A 83 2.25 -3.29 -11.05
N LEU A 84 1.14 -2.64 -11.43
CA LEU A 84 0.66 -1.43 -10.74
C LEU A 84 -0.18 -1.74 -9.50
N ARG A 85 -0.60 -3.00 -9.30
CA ARG A 85 -1.37 -3.45 -8.14
C ARG A 85 -0.49 -3.86 -6.96
N ASN A 86 0.83 -3.69 -7.08
CA ASN A 86 1.78 -3.99 -6.03
C ASN A 86 1.91 -2.80 -5.06
N PRO A 87 1.51 -2.93 -3.78
CA PRO A 87 1.61 -1.83 -2.81
C PRO A 87 3.04 -1.34 -2.58
N SER A 88 4.06 -2.19 -2.79
CA SER A 88 5.47 -1.79 -2.67
C SER A 88 5.94 -0.83 -3.77
N LEU A 89 5.22 -0.75 -4.91
CA LEU A 89 5.55 0.16 -5.99
C LEU A 89 5.38 1.63 -5.57
N LEU A 90 4.40 1.91 -4.69
CA LEU A 90 4.10 3.25 -4.22
C LEU A 90 5.32 3.92 -3.59
N HIS A 91 6.09 3.18 -2.78
CA HIS A 91 7.31 3.71 -2.15
C HIS A 91 8.36 4.17 -3.17
N LYS A 92 8.52 3.41 -4.27
CA LYS A 92 9.45 3.78 -5.34
C LYS A 92 8.97 5.00 -6.11
N LEU A 93 7.69 5.03 -6.47
CA LEU A 93 7.08 6.18 -7.16
C LEU A 93 7.17 7.46 -6.33
N ARG A 94 6.93 7.34 -5.03
CA ARG A 94 7.08 8.43 -4.06
C ARG A 94 8.53 8.93 -4.01
N GLY A 95 9.51 8.04 -4.02
CA GLY A 95 10.93 8.38 -4.13
C GLY A 95 11.28 9.11 -5.44
N PHE A 96 10.73 8.69 -6.58
CA PHE A 96 10.90 9.41 -7.85
C PHE A 96 10.24 10.80 -7.86
N ALA A 97 9.12 10.96 -7.16
CA ALA A 97 8.43 12.23 -6.99
C ALA A 97 9.08 13.14 -5.95
N GLY A 98 10.11 12.68 -5.23
CA GLY A 98 10.78 13.43 -4.17
C GLY A 98 9.91 13.66 -2.93
N ILE A 99 8.88 12.84 -2.72
CA ILE A 99 7.98 12.94 -1.57
C ILE A 99 8.56 12.11 -0.42
N SER A 100 8.71 12.68 0.77
CA SER A 100 9.15 11.93 1.94
C SER A 100 8.03 11.07 2.54
N ASP A 101 8.37 10.14 3.43
CA ASP A 101 7.38 9.35 4.18
C ASP A 101 6.46 10.22 5.06
N GLU A 102 6.96 11.37 5.52
CA GLU A 102 6.22 12.32 6.35
C GLU A 102 5.31 13.20 5.49
N ASP A 103 5.81 13.66 4.34
CA ASP A 103 5.06 14.50 3.39
C ASP A 103 3.83 13.78 2.81
N GLN A 104 3.85 12.45 2.79
CA GLN A 104 2.69 11.65 2.38
C GLN A 104 1.43 11.95 3.21
N TYR A 105 1.61 12.36 4.47
CA TYR A 105 0.51 12.71 5.38
C TYR A 105 0.27 14.22 5.47
N ALA A 106 0.96 15.02 4.65
CA ALA A 106 0.76 16.46 4.63
C ALA A 106 -0.66 16.80 4.18
N THR A 107 -1.27 17.74 4.89
CA THR A 107 -2.64 18.20 4.60
C THR A 107 -2.59 19.66 4.17
N THR A 108 -3.50 20.07 3.29
CA THR A 108 -3.70 21.48 2.93
C THR A 108 -4.60 22.22 3.94
N LEU A 109 -5.08 21.52 4.97
CA LEU A 109 -5.95 22.08 6.00
C LEU A 109 -5.14 22.90 7.00
N PRO A 110 -5.77 23.93 7.62
CA PRO A 110 -5.12 24.71 8.67
C PRO A 110 -4.77 23.83 9.86
N ALA A 111 -3.68 24.18 10.56
CA ALA A 111 -3.10 23.38 11.64
C ALA A 111 -4.09 23.06 12.79
N ASP A 112 -5.09 23.90 13.00
CA ASP A 112 -6.09 23.73 14.08
C ASP A 112 -7.07 22.57 13.82
N VAL A 113 -7.19 22.14 12.56
CA VAL A 113 -8.11 21.05 12.13
C VAL A 113 -7.34 19.89 11.52
N ALA A 114 -6.12 20.15 11.01
CA ALA A 114 -5.27 19.14 10.39
C ALA A 114 -4.76 18.13 11.40
N VAL A 115 -4.61 16.89 10.95
CA VAL A 115 -3.81 15.89 11.65
C VAL A 115 -2.34 16.24 11.43
N PRO A 116 -1.51 16.32 12.50
CA PRO A 116 -0.09 16.60 12.35
C PRO A 116 0.61 15.48 11.56
N THR A 117 1.57 15.84 10.71
CA THR A 117 2.35 14.90 9.90
C THR A 117 3.23 13.99 10.76
N THR A 118 3.74 14.52 11.87
CA THR A 118 4.57 13.80 12.84
C THR A 118 3.96 13.87 14.23
N PHE A 119 3.93 12.73 14.92
CA PHE A 119 3.46 12.65 16.29
C PHE A 119 4.63 12.68 17.27
N PRO A 120 4.41 13.05 18.53
CA PRO A 120 5.45 12.93 19.54
C PRO A 120 5.82 11.45 19.74
N PRO A 121 7.07 11.14 20.15
CA PRO A 121 7.59 9.78 20.16
C PRO A 121 6.73 8.77 20.95
N TRP A 122 6.16 9.21 22.09
CA TRP A 122 5.36 8.38 22.97
C TRP A 122 4.03 7.92 22.36
N ALA A 123 3.55 8.59 21.31
CA ALA A 123 2.30 8.28 20.64
C ALA A 123 2.47 7.17 19.57
N TYR A 124 3.70 6.82 19.20
CA TYR A 124 3.94 5.72 18.28
C TYR A 124 3.73 4.35 18.96
N ALA A 125 3.22 3.40 18.19
CA ALA A 125 2.89 2.05 18.66
C ALA A 125 4.07 1.33 19.34
N GLU A 126 5.29 1.56 18.86
CA GLU A 126 6.50 0.98 19.45
C GLU A 126 6.75 1.46 20.89
N GLN A 127 6.58 2.75 21.13
CA GLN A 127 6.81 3.33 22.47
C GLN A 127 5.69 2.98 23.42
N LEU A 128 4.44 2.94 22.93
CA LEU A 128 3.29 2.42 23.68
C LEU A 128 3.48 0.95 24.06
N GLY A 129 4.00 0.13 23.14
CA GLY A 129 4.32 -1.27 23.40
C GLY A 129 5.40 -1.42 24.48
N LYS A 130 6.47 -0.63 24.40
CA LYS A 130 7.53 -0.59 25.41
C LYS A 130 7.01 -0.18 26.79
N SER A 131 6.21 0.88 26.87
CA SER A 131 5.66 1.35 28.14
C SER A 131 4.71 0.32 28.78
N GLN A 132 3.86 -0.34 27.97
CA GLN A 132 2.99 -1.41 28.46
C GLN A 132 3.78 -2.61 28.99
N GLN A 133 4.86 -3.01 28.30
CA GLN A 133 5.74 -4.08 28.76
C GLN A 133 6.43 -3.72 30.08
N GLU A 134 6.89 -2.47 30.24
CA GLU A 134 7.50 -2.00 31.49
C GLU A 134 6.50 -2.00 32.66
N ILE A 135 5.27 -1.54 32.43
CA ILE A 135 4.21 -1.56 33.45
C ILE A 135 3.87 -3.00 33.85
N ALA A 136 3.75 -3.91 32.88
CA ALA A 136 3.48 -5.32 33.14
C ALA A 136 4.61 -5.96 33.96
N LYS A 137 5.87 -5.71 33.61
CA LYS A 137 7.05 -6.19 34.35
C LYS A 137 7.09 -5.67 35.79
N LYS A 138 6.87 -4.36 35.98
CA LYS A 138 6.82 -3.75 37.33
C LYS A 138 5.73 -4.39 38.18
N ARG A 139 4.53 -4.60 37.61
CA ARG A 139 3.41 -5.24 38.31
C ARG A 139 3.72 -6.70 38.67
N GLU A 140 4.40 -7.44 37.80
CA GLU A 140 4.83 -8.82 38.11
C GLU A 140 5.89 -8.84 39.22
N GLU A 141 6.85 -7.93 39.21
CA GLU A 141 7.85 -7.79 40.27
C GLU A 141 7.23 -7.44 41.62
N GLU A 142 6.25 -6.53 41.66
CA GLU A 142 5.50 -6.19 42.86
C GLU A 142 4.68 -7.39 43.38
N GLN A 143 4.04 -8.15 42.49
CA GLN A 143 3.36 -9.41 42.87
C GLN A 143 4.36 -10.45 43.41
N ARG A 144 5.55 -10.56 42.81
CA ARG A 144 6.61 -11.45 43.28
C ARG A 144 7.23 -11.00 44.61
N LYS A 145 7.22 -9.71 44.92
CA LYS A 145 7.67 -9.15 46.21
C LYS A 145 6.62 -9.38 47.30
N THR A 146 5.35 -9.04 47.02
CA THR A 146 4.23 -9.30 47.95
C THR A 146 4.04 -10.78 48.26
N GLN A 147 4.22 -11.70 47.30
CA GLN A 147 4.21 -13.14 47.55
C GLN A 147 5.38 -13.62 48.42
N ARG A 148 6.55 -12.97 48.37
CA ARG A 148 7.70 -13.30 49.22
C ARG A 148 7.53 -12.77 50.65
N ASP A 149 7.03 -11.54 50.79
CA ASP A 149 6.81 -10.91 52.10
C ASP A 149 5.65 -11.57 52.88
N ALA A 150 4.70 -12.21 52.19
CA ALA A 150 3.60 -12.96 52.82
C ALA A 150 4.00 -14.37 53.33
N LEU A 151 5.22 -14.85 53.07
CA LEU A 151 5.73 -16.13 53.56
C LEU A 151 6.60 -15.91 54.80
N GLU A 152 5.96 -15.82 55.97
CA GLU A 152 6.65 -15.81 57.26
C GLU A 152 7.12 -17.24 57.61
N PHE A 153 8.40 -17.51 57.40
CA PHE A 153 9.01 -18.78 57.77
C PHE A 153 9.32 -18.80 59.27
N VAL A 154 8.48 -19.46 60.05
CA VAL A 154 8.77 -19.74 61.46
C VAL A 154 9.91 -20.78 61.54
N PRO A 155 11.06 -20.47 62.16
CA PRO A 155 12.11 -21.46 62.38
C PRO A 155 11.61 -22.51 63.38
N ALA A 156 11.70 -23.79 63.00
CA ALA A 156 11.34 -24.89 63.88
C ALA A 156 12.22 -24.87 65.13
N SER A 157 11.61 -24.67 66.30
CA SER A 157 12.25 -24.88 67.60
C SER A 157 12.71 -26.33 67.69
N THR A 158 14.01 -26.51 67.94
CA THR A 158 14.65 -27.81 68.09
C THR A 158 14.11 -28.51 69.33
N SER A 159 13.15 -29.42 69.17
CA SER A 159 12.69 -30.32 70.24
C SER A 159 12.10 -31.60 69.66
N GLY A 160 12.86 -32.69 69.75
CA GLY A 160 12.34 -34.02 70.13
C GLY A 160 11.52 -34.84 69.13
N SER A 161 12.19 -35.83 68.53
CA SER A 161 11.77 -37.22 68.31
C SER A 161 10.51 -37.61 67.50
N SER A 162 10.79 -38.50 66.53
CA SER A 162 10.01 -39.66 66.06
C SER A 162 8.80 -39.42 65.14
N GLY A 163 8.84 -40.05 63.97
CA GLY A 163 7.69 -40.17 63.07
C GLY A 163 8.09 -40.74 61.71
N LEU A 164 7.90 -42.05 61.55
CA LEU A 164 8.23 -42.85 60.39
C LEU A 164 7.43 -42.44 59.13
N GLY A 165 8.15 -42.30 58.00
CA GLY A 165 7.76 -42.75 56.66
C GLY A 165 6.59 -42.06 55.92
N ILE A 166 6.91 -41.30 54.87
CA ILE A 166 6.17 -41.28 53.58
C ILE A 166 7.21 -41.05 52.47
N GLY A 167 7.11 -41.84 51.40
CA GLY A 167 8.18 -42.18 50.47
C GLY A 167 8.68 -41.10 49.52
N ASP A 168 9.81 -41.46 48.90
CA ASP A 168 10.53 -40.79 47.83
C ASP A 168 9.65 -40.72 46.57
N GLY A 169 8.72 -39.76 46.56
CA GLY A 169 7.89 -39.43 45.43
C GLY A 169 8.21 -38.00 45.02
N LYS A 170 9.05 -37.84 44.00
CA LYS A 170 9.34 -36.54 43.39
C LYS A 170 8.02 -35.87 42.99
N SER A 171 7.57 -34.91 43.78
CA SER A 171 6.33 -34.18 43.56
C SER A 171 6.55 -33.20 42.40
N ILE A 172 6.33 -33.69 41.18
CA ILE A 172 6.34 -32.86 39.97
C ILE A 172 5.26 -31.78 40.13
N SER A 173 5.69 -30.52 40.12
CA SER A 173 4.82 -29.37 40.33
C SER A 173 3.75 -29.26 39.25
N MET A 174 2.61 -28.64 39.56
CA MET A 174 1.54 -28.42 38.57
C MET A 174 2.05 -27.72 37.30
N THR A 175 2.96 -26.76 37.44
CA THR A 175 3.56 -26.02 36.31
C THR A 175 4.37 -26.93 35.39
N GLU A 176 5.07 -27.92 35.95
CA GLU A 176 5.86 -28.90 35.19
C GLU A 176 4.96 -29.91 34.46
N ARG A 177 3.81 -30.27 35.04
CA ARG A 177 2.82 -31.15 34.38
C ARG A 177 2.10 -30.48 33.21
N VAL A 178 1.85 -29.16 33.29
CA VAL A 178 1.25 -28.39 32.18
C VAL A 178 2.22 -28.27 31.02
N ARG A 179 3.52 -28.07 31.30
CA ARG A 179 4.56 -27.97 30.25
C ARG A 179 4.81 -29.31 29.54
N ALA A 180 4.57 -30.43 30.23
CA ALA A 180 4.68 -31.77 29.68
C ALA A 180 3.40 -32.27 28.97
N GLY A 181 2.30 -31.50 28.96
CA GLY A 181 1.09 -31.81 28.17
C GLY A 181 0.23 -32.98 28.67
N LEU A 182 0.35 -33.37 29.95
CA LEU A 182 -0.23 -34.63 30.48
C LEU A 182 -1.62 -34.51 31.16
N SER A 183 -2.49 -33.56 30.76
CA SER A 183 -3.84 -33.46 31.35
C SER A 183 -4.87 -34.31 30.57
N ARG A 184 -5.45 -35.29 31.28
CA ARG A 184 -6.25 -36.43 30.82
C ARG A 184 -7.67 -36.06 30.37
N GLU A 185 -8.15 -36.75 29.33
CA GLU A 185 -9.54 -36.78 28.83
C GLU A 185 -10.60 -37.06 29.91
N GLY A 186 -11.78 -36.45 29.74
CA GLY A 186 -13.07 -37.15 29.87
C GLY A 186 -14.15 -36.58 30.81
N THR A 187 -15.23 -36.07 30.18
CA THR A 187 -16.66 -36.07 30.57
C THR A 187 -17.35 -34.77 31.05
N GLY A 188 -18.31 -34.27 30.23
CA GLY A 188 -19.55 -33.58 30.68
C GLY A 188 -19.81 -32.11 30.24
N SER A 189 -20.55 -31.92 29.14
CA SER A 189 -21.01 -30.67 28.42
C SER A 189 -22.06 -29.78 29.17
N PRO A 190 -22.72 -28.71 28.61
CA PRO A 190 -22.66 -28.08 27.25
C PRO A 190 -22.76 -26.51 27.16
N GLN A 191 -22.70 -26.00 25.90
CA GLN A 191 -23.23 -24.70 25.38
C GLN A 191 -22.45 -23.39 25.72
N VAL A 192 -22.16 -22.43 24.83
CA VAL A 192 -22.72 -21.95 23.55
C VAL A 192 -21.62 -21.29 22.67
N SER A 193 -21.94 -21.14 21.39
CA SER A 193 -21.21 -20.56 20.26
C SER A 193 -20.58 -19.16 20.45
N ASP A 194 -19.42 -18.91 19.82
CA ASP A 194 -19.25 -18.00 18.66
C ASP A 194 -17.75 -17.78 18.35
N GLY A 195 -17.39 -17.56 17.09
CA GLY A 195 -16.12 -16.91 16.73
C GLY A 195 -15.12 -17.68 15.85
N GLY A 196 -15.30 -17.58 14.52
CA GLY A 196 -14.20 -17.26 13.60
C GLY A 196 -13.14 -18.32 13.28
N LYS A 197 -13.38 -19.11 12.22
CA LYS A 197 -12.33 -19.84 11.50
C LYS A 197 -11.31 -18.86 10.89
N ARG A 198 -10.12 -18.77 11.46
CA ARG A 198 -8.92 -18.29 10.76
C ARG A 198 -8.18 -19.51 10.21
N ARG A 199 -8.14 -19.63 8.89
CA ARG A 199 -7.29 -20.59 8.16
C ARG A 199 -5.83 -20.25 8.43
N GLU A 200 -5.14 -21.08 9.21
CA GLU A 200 -3.68 -21.17 9.21
C GLU A 200 -3.32 -22.25 8.21
N GLY A 201 -2.70 -21.83 7.11
CA GLY A 201 -2.31 -22.69 6.02
C GLY A 201 -1.35 -21.94 5.12
N ASP A 202 -0.21 -21.52 5.67
CA ASP A 202 1.00 -21.31 4.88
C ASP A 202 2.24 -21.18 5.77
N ARG A 203 2.82 -22.30 6.18
CA ARG A 203 4.16 -22.37 6.82
C ARG A 203 4.88 -23.65 6.43
N ARG A 204 4.87 -24.01 5.15
CA ARG A 204 5.60 -25.20 4.70
C ARG A 204 6.28 -25.12 3.33
N ASP A 205 6.55 -23.91 2.82
CA ASP A 205 7.24 -23.74 1.52
C ASP A 205 8.49 -22.85 1.55
N GLN A 206 9.02 -22.45 2.72
CA GLN A 206 10.24 -21.60 2.78
C GLN A 206 11.56 -22.35 3.05
N LEU A 207 11.59 -23.68 3.01
CA LEU A 207 12.82 -24.46 3.26
C LEU A 207 13.41 -25.13 2.01
N SER A 208 12.79 -24.99 0.83
CA SER A 208 13.34 -25.54 -0.43
C SER A 208 14.24 -24.57 -1.20
N ASP A 209 14.11 -23.26 -0.99
CA ASP A 209 14.74 -22.26 -1.87
C ASP A 209 16.13 -21.83 -1.41
N LEU A 210 16.56 -22.21 -0.20
CA LEU A 210 17.88 -21.85 0.33
C LEU A 210 18.99 -22.87 0.02
N GLU A 211 18.65 -24.10 -0.39
CA GLU A 211 19.67 -25.08 -0.80
C GLU A 211 20.12 -24.90 -2.26
N GLN A 212 19.27 -24.35 -3.14
CA GLN A 212 19.62 -24.19 -4.55
C GLN A 212 20.60 -23.05 -4.84
N TYR A 213 20.69 -22.03 -3.97
CA TYR A 213 21.67 -20.95 -4.13
C TYR A 213 23.09 -21.33 -3.68
N SER A 214 23.26 -22.46 -2.98
CA SER A 214 24.58 -22.90 -2.48
C SER A 214 25.30 -23.87 -3.44
N ALA A 215 24.60 -24.39 -4.46
CA ALA A 215 25.15 -25.36 -5.39
C ALA A 215 25.82 -24.71 -6.63
N ASP A 216 25.44 -23.47 -6.98
CA ASP A 216 25.94 -22.78 -8.19
C ASP A 216 27.27 -22.04 -7.99
N GLU A 217 27.80 -21.92 -6.77
CA GLU A 217 29.13 -21.32 -6.51
C GLU A 217 30.30 -22.33 -6.51
N ARG A 218 30.08 -23.57 -6.96
CA ARG A 218 31.15 -24.60 -7.03
C ARG A 218 31.55 -25.06 -8.42
N GLU A 219 31.04 -24.42 -9.47
CA GLU A 219 31.57 -24.63 -10.83
C GLU A 219 31.82 -23.29 -11.54
N GLN A 220 32.87 -22.59 -11.10
CA GLN A 220 33.75 -21.76 -11.94
C GLN A 220 35.20 -21.91 -11.50
#